data_AF-A0A356KS72-F1
#
_entry.id   AF-A0A356KS72-F1
#
_cell.length_a   1.000
_cell.length_b   1.000
_cell.length_c   1.000
_cell.angle_alpha   90.00
_cell.angle_beta   90.00
_cell.angle_gamma   90.00
#
_symmetry.space_group_name_H-M   'P 1'
#
loop_
_entity.id
_entity.type
_entity.pdbx_description
1 polymer ?
#
loop_
_entity_poly.entity_id
_entity_poly.type
_entity_poly.pdbx_seq_one_letter_code
_entity_poly.pdbx_strand_id
1 'polypeptide(L)'
;MRPDRPSTTAELVCSWRALEQLLPAQERILSDPHARAFLGPARAALVDAVERLPPRARKALFRRIDRALQGIMTFIVARHRALDDLLVEQEGLSQVVLLGTGYDSRVRRLAGKLPEATLYEVDHPATAAR
;
A
#
# COMPACT_ATOMS: atom_id res chain seq x y z
N MET A 1 -17.37 -6.42 -5.22
CA MET A 1 -16.27 -7.05 -5.98
C MET A 1 -16.88 -7.86 -7.10
N ARG A 2 -16.24 -7.94 -8.28
CA ARG A 2 -16.77 -8.71 -9.41
C ARG A 2 -16.04 -10.05 -9.49
N PRO A 3 -16.72 -11.16 -9.80
CA PRO A 3 -16.13 -12.49 -9.74
C PRO A 3 -15.05 -12.72 -10.80
N ASP A 4 -15.11 -11.97 -11.91
CA ASP A 4 -14.33 -12.16 -13.13
C ASP A 4 -13.05 -11.31 -13.20
N ARG A 5 -12.82 -10.39 -12.26
CA ARG A 5 -11.72 -9.42 -12.37
C ARG A 5 -11.18 -8.94 -11.02
N PRO A 6 -9.89 -8.55 -10.97
CA PRO A 6 -9.31 -7.94 -9.78
C PRO A 6 -9.99 -6.63 -9.37
N SER A 7 -9.92 -6.30 -8.09
CA SER A 7 -10.52 -5.09 -7.52
C SER A 7 -9.83 -3.80 -8.01
N THR A 8 -10.58 -2.93 -8.68
CA THR A 8 -10.11 -1.60 -9.10
C THR A 8 -9.78 -0.70 -7.91
N THR A 9 -10.55 -0.81 -6.83
CA THR A 9 -10.31 -0.05 -5.59
C THR A 9 -9.02 -0.48 -4.91
N ALA A 10 -8.73 -1.79 -4.91
CA ALA A 10 -7.46 -2.32 -4.38
C ALA A 10 -6.27 -1.75 -5.16
N GLU A 11 -6.36 -1.71 -6.49
CA GLU A 11 -5.32 -1.14 -7.36
C GLU A 11 -5.16 0.37 -7.16
N LEU A 12 -6.26 1.10 -6.99
CA LEU A 12 -6.24 2.54 -6.74
C LEU A 12 -5.52 2.86 -5.43
N VAL A 13 -5.93 2.22 -4.33
CA VAL A 13 -5.30 2.40 -3.01
C VAL A 13 -3.84 1.99 -3.04
N CYS A 14 -3.51 0.87 -3.70
CA CYS A 14 -2.13 0.43 -3.88
C CYS A 14 -1.29 1.45 -4.65
N SER A 15 -1.86 2.10 -5.67
CA SER A 15 -1.15 3.14 -6.43
C SER A 15 -0.81 4.37 -5.58
N TRP A 16 -1.62 4.71 -4.58
CA TRP A 16 -1.30 5.81 -3.66
C TRP A 16 -0.12 5.48 -2.74
N ARG A 17 -0.03 4.24 -2.26
CA ARG A 17 1.14 3.76 -1.50
C ARG A 17 2.40 3.72 -2.40
N ALA A 18 2.26 3.28 -3.65
CA ALA A 18 3.36 3.28 -4.61
C ALA A 18 3.86 4.71 -4.93
N LEU A 19 2.97 5.69 -5.07
CA LEU A 19 3.35 7.10 -5.26
C LEU A 19 4.02 7.70 -4.03
N GLU A 20 3.55 7.35 -2.83
CA GLU A 20 4.13 7.82 -1.57
C GLU A 20 5.55 7.24 -1.34
N GLN A 21 5.78 5.99 -1.74
CA GLN A 21 7.10 5.34 -1.75
C GLN A 21 8.15 6.10 -2.59
N LEU A 22 7.75 6.96 -3.53
CA LEU A 22 8.66 7.77 -4.33
C LEU A 22 9.16 9.05 -3.62
N LEU A 23 8.57 9.40 -2.47
CA LEU A 23 9.03 10.51 -1.62
C LEU A 23 10.36 10.15 -0.95
N PRO A 24 11.15 11.13 -0.48
CA PRO A 24 12.32 10.87 0.36
C PRO A 24 11.93 10.07 1.61
N ALA A 25 12.75 9.12 2.04
CA ALA A 25 12.42 8.18 3.12
C ALA A 25 11.98 8.88 4.42
N GLN A 26 12.62 9.99 4.77
CA GLN A 26 12.31 10.80 5.96
C GLN A 26 10.98 11.55 5.89
N GLU A 27 10.35 11.61 4.71
CA GLU A 27 9.07 12.28 4.50
C GLU A 27 7.89 11.33 4.33
N ARG A 28 8.17 10.02 4.27
CA ARG A 28 7.14 8.99 4.12
C ARG A 28 6.45 8.74 5.45
N ILE A 29 5.13 8.57 5.38
CA ILE A 29 4.29 8.06 6.46
C ILE A 29 4.40 6.52 6.49
N LEU A 30 4.47 5.87 5.32
CA LEU A 30 4.55 4.42 5.19
C LEU A 30 5.74 4.02 4.31
N SER A 31 6.33 2.86 4.56
CA SER A 31 7.25 2.24 3.61
C SER A 31 6.60 0.97 3.07
N ASP A 32 6.18 1.01 1.81
CA ASP A 32 5.60 -0.12 1.08
C ASP A 32 6.37 -0.33 -0.23
N PRO A 33 7.55 -0.98 -0.18
CA PRO A 33 8.37 -1.22 -1.36
C PRO A 33 7.74 -2.21 -2.35
N HIS A 34 6.66 -2.91 -1.96
CA HIS A 34 6.01 -3.92 -2.79
C HIS A 34 4.83 -3.39 -3.60
N ALA A 35 4.25 -2.24 -3.21
CA ALA A 35 3.04 -1.68 -3.84
C ALA A 35 3.14 -1.59 -5.37
N ARG A 36 4.28 -1.17 -5.91
CA ARG A 36 4.50 -1.01 -7.35
C ARG A 36 4.32 -2.32 -8.14
N ALA A 37 4.62 -3.47 -7.54
CA ALA A 37 4.55 -4.77 -8.20
C ALA A 37 3.11 -5.25 -8.45
N PHE A 38 2.14 -4.80 -7.65
CA PHE A 38 0.74 -5.18 -7.77
C PHE A 38 -0.06 -4.31 -8.76
N LEU A 39 0.56 -3.27 -9.32
CA LEU A 39 -0.10 -2.36 -10.24
C LEU A 39 -0.22 -2.97 -11.64
N GLY A 40 -1.39 -2.82 -12.26
CA GLY A 40 -1.56 -3.09 -13.67
C GLY A 40 -0.76 -2.11 -14.54
N PRO A 41 -0.54 -2.45 -15.83
CA PRO A 41 0.40 -1.74 -16.71
C PRO A 41 0.18 -0.22 -16.78
N ALA A 42 -1.08 0.22 -16.81
CA ALA A 42 -1.41 1.65 -16.91
C ALA A 42 -1.01 2.43 -15.64
N ARG A 43 -1.31 1.92 -14.44
CA ARG A 43 -0.96 2.58 -13.18
C ARG A 43 0.54 2.47 -12.89
N ALA A 44 1.13 1.33 -13.23
CA ALA A 44 2.57 1.11 -13.24
C ALA A 44 3.30 2.20 -14.04
N ALA A 45 2.91 2.40 -15.31
CA ALA A 45 3.51 3.42 -16.17
C ALA A 45 3.34 4.85 -15.63
N LEU A 46 2.21 5.15 -14.99
CA LEU A 46 2.01 6.45 -14.34
C LEU A 46 2.98 6.66 -13.18
N VAL A 47 3.16 5.65 -12.31
CA VAL A 47 4.12 5.71 -11.19
C VAL A 47 5.55 5.88 -11.72
N ASP A 48 5.93 5.14 -12.76
CA ASP A 48 7.26 5.24 -13.37
C ASP A 48 7.51 6.63 -13.98
N ALA A 49 6.48 7.24 -14.58
CA ALA A 49 6.56 8.59 -15.11
C ALA A 49 6.79 9.62 -13.98
N VAL A 50 6.11 9.45 -12.83
CA VAL A 50 6.32 10.30 -11.65
C VAL A 50 7.71 10.09 -11.06
N GLU A 51 8.22 8.87 -11.04
CA GLU A 51 9.57 8.56 -10.54
C GLU A 51 10.66 9.30 -11.33
N ARG A 52 10.47 9.57 -12.62
CA ARG A 52 11.45 10.34 -13.42
C ARG A 52 11.52 11.83 -13.05
N LEU A 53 10.56 12.35 -12.27
CA LEU A 53 10.57 13.74 -11.81
C LEU A 53 11.60 13.96 -10.70
N PRO A 54 12.14 15.18 -10.53
CA PRO A 54 13.01 15.48 -9.38
C PRO A 54 12.23 15.38 -8.06
N PRO A 55 12.88 15.06 -6.92
CA PRO A 55 12.19 14.80 -5.65
C PRO A 55 11.21 15.91 -5.21
N ARG A 56 11.59 17.18 -5.41
CA ARG A 56 10.72 18.33 -5.09
C ARG A 56 9.43 18.33 -5.92
N ALA A 57 9.50 17.94 -7.19
CA ALA A 57 8.35 17.85 -8.08
C ALA A 57 7.45 16.66 -7.71
N ARG A 58 8.02 15.50 -7.36
CA ARG A 58 7.25 14.36 -6.83
C ARG A 58 6.42 14.75 -5.61
N LYS A 59 7.07 15.41 -4.64
CA LYS A 59 6.42 15.93 -3.43
C LYS A 59 5.33 16.96 -3.75
N ALA A 60 5.59 17.88 -4.67
CA ALA A 60 4.60 18.88 -5.07
C ALA A 60 3.39 18.23 -5.74
N LEU A 61 3.63 17.25 -6.62
CA LEU A 61 2.58 16.50 -7.30
C LEU A 61 1.73 15.69 -6.30
N PHE A 62 2.37 14.92 -5.42
CA PHE A 62 1.68 14.16 -4.38
C PHE A 62 0.76 15.06 -3.55
N ARG A 63 1.28 16.17 -3.01
CA ARG A 63 0.50 17.13 -2.22
C ARG A 63 -0.63 17.77 -3.02
N ARG A 64 -0.42 18.05 -4.31
CA ARG A 64 -1.46 18.63 -5.18
C ARG A 64 -2.60 17.63 -5.40
N ILE A 65 -2.28 16.38 -5.71
CA ILE A 65 -3.30 15.33 -5.92
C ILE A 65 -4.04 15.09 -4.61
N ASP A 66 -3.32 14.90 -3.50
CA ASP A 66 -3.95 14.64 -2.20
C ASP A 66 -4.86 15.79 -1.77
N ARG A 67 -4.44 17.05 -1.97
CA ARG A 67 -5.30 18.22 -1.72
C ARG A 67 -6.56 18.21 -2.59
N ALA A 68 -6.42 17.89 -3.88
CA ALA A 68 -7.56 17.80 -4.80
C ALA A 68 -8.53 16.67 -4.40
N LEU A 69 -8.02 15.61 -3.77
CA LEU A 69 -8.78 14.51 -3.21
C LEU A 69 -9.11 14.68 -1.72
N GLN A 70 -9.05 15.91 -1.21
CA GLN A 70 -9.42 16.26 0.17
C GLN A 70 -8.69 15.43 1.26
N GLY A 71 -7.43 15.06 1.01
CA GLY A 71 -6.58 14.36 1.98
C GLY A 71 -6.74 12.84 2.00
N ILE A 72 -7.51 12.25 1.07
CA ILE A 72 -7.78 10.81 1.09
C ILE A 72 -6.52 9.95 0.92
N MET A 73 -5.52 10.41 0.15
CA MET A 73 -4.30 9.63 -0.06
C MET A 73 -3.51 9.57 1.23
N THR A 74 -3.34 10.73 1.88
CA THR A 74 -2.67 10.82 3.19
C THR A 74 -3.43 9.98 4.22
N PHE A 75 -4.75 10.07 4.29
CA PHE A 75 -5.57 9.24 5.18
C PHE A 75 -5.35 7.74 4.94
N ILE A 76 -5.35 7.29 3.68
CA ILE A 76 -5.17 5.87 3.36
C ILE A 76 -3.77 5.38 3.75
N VAL A 77 -2.73 6.16 3.46
CA VAL A 77 -1.35 5.79 3.83
C VAL A 77 -1.20 5.79 5.36
N ALA A 78 -1.70 6.81 6.05
CA ALA A 78 -1.68 6.90 7.50
C ALA A 78 -2.46 5.77 8.18
N ARG A 79 -3.63 5.41 7.64
CA ARG A 79 -4.41 4.25 8.10
C ARG A 79 -3.60 2.98 7.98
N HIS A 80 -2.80 2.83 6.91
CA HIS A 80 -1.96 1.65 6.80
C HIS A 80 -0.87 1.64 7.88
N ARG A 81 -0.15 2.75 8.04
CA ARG A 81 0.87 2.88 9.08
C ARG A 81 0.31 2.58 10.49
N ALA A 82 -0.84 3.16 10.83
CA ALA A 82 -1.48 2.96 12.12
C ALA A 82 -1.83 1.50 12.41
N LEU A 83 -2.33 0.76 11.40
CA LEU A 83 -2.60 -0.67 11.54
C LEU A 83 -1.32 -1.50 11.67
N ASP A 84 -0.20 -1.06 11.09
CA ASP A 84 1.08 -1.74 11.23
C ASP A 84 1.66 -1.57 12.62
N ASP A 85 1.61 -0.34 13.13
CA ASP A 85 2.04 -0.01 14.48
C ASP A 85 1.21 -0.82 15.48
N LEU A 86 -0.12 -0.83 15.32
CA LEU A 86 -1.01 -1.64 16.15
C LEU A 86 -0.61 -3.13 16.16
N LEU A 87 -0.33 -3.71 14.98
CA LEU A 87 0.06 -5.12 14.87
C LEU A 87 1.40 -5.41 15.54
N VAL A 88 2.40 -4.54 15.35
CA VAL A 88 3.76 -4.72 15.89
C VAL A 88 3.81 -4.50 17.40
N GLU A 89 2.92 -3.66 17.94
CA GLU A 89 2.82 -3.41 19.38
C GLU A 89 2.10 -4.54 20.15
N GLN A 90 1.44 -5.48 19.45
CA GLN A 90 0.83 -6.63 20.12
C GLN A 90 1.89 -7.67 20.51
N GLU A 91 1.91 -8.03 21.78
CA GLU A 91 2.73 -9.14 22.29
C GLU A 91 1.97 -10.48 22.19
N GLY A 92 2.72 -11.57 22.00
CA GLY A 92 2.15 -12.92 22.04
C GLY A 92 1.24 -13.30 20.86
N LEU A 93 1.28 -12.55 19.75
CA LEU A 93 0.56 -12.91 18.52
C LEU A 93 1.12 -14.20 17.92
N SER A 94 0.28 -15.24 17.83
CA SER A 94 0.59 -16.49 17.13
C SER A 94 -0.08 -16.59 15.76
N GLN A 95 -1.15 -15.82 15.51
CA GLN A 95 -1.87 -15.81 14.24
C GLN A 95 -2.42 -14.42 13.92
N VAL A 96 -2.26 -13.99 12.66
CA VAL A 96 -2.86 -12.76 12.12
C VAL A 96 -3.61 -13.11 10.85
N VAL A 97 -4.87 -12.71 10.75
CA VAL A 97 -5.69 -12.89 9.54
C VAL A 97 -6.04 -11.54 8.96
N LEU A 98 -5.56 -11.26 7.76
CA LEU A 98 -5.89 -10.07 6.99
C LEU A 98 -7.07 -10.40 6.07
N LEU A 99 -8.20 -9.72 6.28
CA LEU A 99 -9.44 -9.95 5.52
C LEU A 99 -9.62 -8.88 4.43
N GLY A 100 -9.96 -9.31 3.22
CA GLY A 100 -10.09 -8.44 2.05
C GLY A 100 -8.79 -7.73 1.73
N THR A 101 -7.68 -8.48 1.69
CA THR A 101 -6.32 -7.94 1.64
C THR A 101 -6.08 -7.06 0.42
N GLY A 102 -6.76 -7.29 -0.69
CA GLY A 102 -6.54 -6.58 -1.93
C GLY A 102 -5.09 -6.75 -2.37
N TYR A 103 -4.36 -5.64 -2.38
CA TYR A 103 -2.91 -5.62 -2.61
C TYR A 103 -2.15 -5.10 -1.40
N ASP A 104 -2.68 -5.33 -0.20
CA ASP A 104 -1.95 -5.09 1.03
C ASP A 104 -0.69 -5.98 1.08
N SER A 105 0.44 -5.39 1.45
CA SER A 105 1.74 -6.04 1.45
C SER A 105 2.25 -6.32 2.87
N ARG A 106 1.41 -6.17 3.91
CA ARG A 106 1.76 -6.41 5.33
C ARG A 106 2.48 -7.72 5.56
N VAL A 107 2.00 -8.81 4.95
CA VAL A 107 2.64 -10.12 5.11
C VAL A 107 4.12 -10.08 4.69
N ARG A 108 4.46 -9.32 3.66
CA ARG A 108 5.85 -9.18 3.19
C ARG A 108 6.63 -8.15 4.01
N ARG A 109 6.07 -6.97 4.25
CA ARG A 109 6.81 -5.86 4.89
C ARG A 109 6.85 -5.92 6.42
N LEU A 110 6.03 -6.77 7.05
CA LEU A 110 6.04 -7.02 8.49
C LEU A 110 6.59 -8.40 8.86
N ALA A 111 6.99 -9.24 7.90
CA ALA A 111 7.50 -10.60 8.16
C ALA A 111 8.60 -10.64 9.23
N GLY A 112 9.55 -9.69 9.19
CA GLY A 112 10.64 -9.60 10.17
C GLY A 112 10.26 -8.97 11.51
N LYS A 113 9.03 -8.44 11.66
CA LYS A 113 8.54 -7.79 12.88
C LYS A 113 7.57 -8.66 13.68
N LEU A 114 7.03 -9.72 13.05
CA LEU A 114 6.07 -10.65 13.64
C LEU A 114 6.58 -12.09 13.48
N PRO A 115 7.78 -12.44 13.97
CA PRO A 115 8.43 -13.71 13.66
C PRO A 115 7.69 -14.94 14.19
N GLU A 116 6.94 -14.79 15.28
CA GLU A 116 6.18 -15.87 15.93
C GLU A 116 4.75 -16.01 15.39
N ALA A 117 4.28 -15.03 14.62
CA ALA A 117 2.92 -15.03 14.11
C ALA A 117 2.83 -15.68 12.73
N THR A 118 1.86 -16.58 12.53
CA THR A 118 1.49 -17.02 11.18
C THR A 118 0.52 -16.02 10.56
N LEU A 119 0.89 -15.43 9.42
CA LEU A 119 0.07 -14.45 8.72
C LEU A 119 -0.72 -15.11 7.59
N TYR A 120 -2.04 -14.91 7.60
CA TYR A 120 -2.97 -15.39 6.59
C TYR A 120 -3.57 -14.22 5.82
N GLU A 121 -3.67 -14.37 4.50
CA GLU A 121 -4.37 -13.43 3.63
C GLU A 121 -5.64 -14.10 3.11
N VAL A 122 -6.79 -13.46 3.30
CA VAL A 122 -8.06 -13.93 2.78
C VAL A 122 -8.64 -12.84 1.90
N ASP A 123 -8.79 -13.13 0.62
CA ASP A 123 -9.49 -12.28 -0.32
C ASP A 123 -10.16 -13.14 -1.40
N HIS A 124 -10.99 -12.52 -2.20
CA HIS A 124 -11.66 -13.19 -3.30
C HIS A 124 -10.64 -13.54 -4.42
N PRO A 125 -10.72 -14.75 -5.02
CA PRO A 125 -9.69 -15.31 -5.89
C PRO A 125 -9.22 -14.38 -7.02
N ALA A 126 -10.16 -13.68 -7.66
CA ALA A 126 -9.85 -12.75 -8.75
C ALA A 126 -8.89 -11.60 -8.37
N THR A 127 -8.85 -11.14 -7.11
CA THR A 127 -7.84 -10.16 -6.67
C THR A 127 -6.59 -10.87 -6.14
N ALA A 128 -6.75 -11.95 -5.38
CA ALA A 128 -5.64 -12.66 -4.74
C ALA A 128 -4.66 -13.32 -5.75
N ALA A 129 -5.12 -13.62 -6.98
CA ALA A 129 -4.32 -14.27 -8.00
C ALA A 129 -3.38 -13.34 -8.80
N ARG A 130 -3.37 -12.03 -8.49
CA ARG A 130 -2.53 -11.04 -9.17
C ARG A 130 -1.33 -10.66 -8.32
#